data_AF-A0A367CAE9-F1
#
_entry.id   AF-A0A367CAE9-F1
#
_cell.length_a   1.000
_cell.length_b   1.000
_cell.length_c   1.000
_cell.angle_alpha   90.00
_cell.angle_beta   90.00
_cell.angle_gamma   90.00
#
_symmetry.space_group_name_H-M   'P 1'
#
loop_
_entity.id
_entity.type
_entity.pdbx_description
1 polymer ?
#
loop_
_entity_poly.entity_id
_entity_poly.type
_entity_poly.pdbx_seq_one_letter_code
_entity_poly.pdbx_strand_id
1 'polypeptide(L)' 'MSKKLIKIGVGLGLLALGAVYLGKKTGLLEDDSHLYDEYESI' A
#
# COMPACT_ATOMS: atom_id res chain seq x y z
N MET A 1 -18.99 -20.70 -10.85
CA MET A 1 -18.68 -19.37 -10.28
C MET A 1 -19.12 -18.28 -11.25
N SER A 2 -19.81 -17.24 -10.77
CA SER A 2 -20.27 -16.16 -11.64
C SER A 2 -19.08 -15.40 -12.23
N LYS A 3 -19.01 -15.30 -13.57
CA LYS A 3 -17.94 -14.59 -14.31
C LYS A 3 -17.75 -13.13 -13.83
N LYS A 4 -18.76 -12.57 -13.18
CA LYS A 4 -18.76 -11.23 -12.59
C LYS A 4 -17.80 -11.11 -11.41
N LEU A 5 -17.71 -12.12 -10.55
CA LEU A 5 -16.82 -12.14 -9.38
C LEU A 5 -15.35 -12.23 -9.79
N ILE A 6 -15.05 -12.99 -10.84
CA ILE A 6 -13.69 -13.12 -11.38
C ILE A 6 -13.19 -11.77 -11.91
N LYS A 7 -14.01 -11.05 -12.67
CA LYS A 7 -13.64 -9.71 -13.19
C LYS A 7 -13.40 -8.69 -12.07
N ILE A 8 -14.23 -8.72 -11.03
CA ILE A 8 -14.05 -7.84 -9.86
C ILE A 8 -12.76 -8.19 -9.13
N GLY A 9 -12.49 -9.49 -8.89
CA GLY A 9 -11.26 -9.93 -8.22
C GLY A 9 -9.98 -9.54 -8.98
N VAL A 10 -9.97 -9.71 -10.30
CA VAL A 10 -8.81 -9.30 -11.13
C VAL A 10 -8.65 -7.77 -11.12
N GLY A 11 -9.74 -7.01 -11.22
CA GLY A 11 -9.70 -5.55 -11.16
C GLY A 11 -9.19 -5.03 -9.81
N LEU A 12 -9.67 -5.61 -8.70
CA LEU A 12 -9.20 -5.26 -7.36
C LEU A 12 -7.72 -5.63 -7.17
N GLY A 13 -7.29 -6.79 -7.69
CA GLY A 13 -5.89 -7.23 -7.61
C GLY A 13 -4.93 -6.30 -8.35
N LEU A 14 -5.31 -5.86 -9.56
CA LEU A 14 -4.51 -4.89 -10.33
C LEU A 14 -4.44 -3.52 -9.64
N LEU A 15 -5.54 -3.05 -9.07
CA LEU A 15 -5.57 -1.81 -8.30
C LEU A 15 -4.69 -1.90 -7.05
N ALA A 16 -4.75 -3.00 -6.31
CA ALA A 16 -3.92 -3.21 -5.13
C ALA A 16 -2.42 -3.26 -5.49
N LEU A 17 -2.05 -3.98 -6.54
CA LEU A 17 -0.66 -4.03 -7.02
C LEU A 17 -0.16 -2.64 -7.47
N GLY A 18 -0.99 -1.88 -8.18
CA GLY A 18 -0.67 -0.51 -8.58
C GLY A 18 -0.50 0.42 -7.39
N ALA A 19 -1.40 0.34 -6.40
CA ALA A 19 -1.33 1.14 -5.18
C ALA A 19 -0.09 0.81 -4.34
N VAL A 20 0.28 -0.47 -4.21
CA VAL A 20 1.50 -0.89 -3.50
C VAL A 20 2.75 -0.41 -4.21
N TYR A 21 2.81 -0.54 -5.54
CA TYR A 21 3.96 -0.08 -6.33
C TYR A 21 4.15 1.45 -6.23
N LEU A 22 3.07 2.21 -6.37
CA LEU A 22 3.10 3.65 -6.22
C LEU A 22 3.42 4.05 -4.78
N GLY A 23 2.79 3.43 -3.79
CA GLY A 23 3.00 3.72 -2.38
C GLY A 23 4.45 3.48 -1.94
N LYS A 24 5.10 2.43 -2.45
CA LYS A 24 6.53 2.20 -2.25
C LYS A 24 7.40 3.26 -2.93
N LYS A 25 7.04 3.72 -4.13
CA LYS A 25 7.82 4.74 -4.85
C LYS A 25 7.69 6.13 -4.23
N THR A 26 6.53 6.45 -3.66
CA THR A 26 6.26 7.77 -3.09
C THR A 26 6.64 7.90 -1.62
N GLY A 27 7.18 6.84 -0.99
CA GLY A 27 7.44 6.82 0.45
C GLY A 27 6.17 6.72 1.31
N LEU A 28 4.99 6.50 0.72
CA LEU A 28 3.71 6.41 1.46
C LEU A 28 3.64 5.19 2.39
N LEU A 29 4.44 4.16 2.12
CA LEU A 29 4.54 2.95 2.93
C LEU A 29 5.85 2.90 3.72
N GLU A 30 6.66 3.96 3.67
CA GLU A 30 7.88 4.04 4.45
C GLU A 30 7.52 4.43 5.89
N ASP A 31 8.24 3.81 6.83
CA ASP A 31 8.05 4.08 8.24
C ASP A 31 9.02 5.17 8.67
N ASP A 32 8.49 6.40 8.75
CA ASP A 32 9.23 7.59 9.15
C ASP A 32 9.37 7.71 10.68
N SER A 33 8.89 6.73 11.45
CA SER A 33 8.99 6.70 12.92
C SER A 33 10.41 6.96 13.43
N HIS A 34 11.42 6.40 12.74
CA HIS A 34 12.83 6.59 13.10
C HIS A 34 13.32 8.05 13.08
N LEU A 35 12.62 8.96 12.38
CA LEU A 35 12.95 10.40 12.37
C LEU A 35 12.53 11.11 13.66
N TYR A 36 11.68 10.47 14.46
CA TYR A 36 11.13 11.02 15.69
C TYR A 36 11.64 10.32 16.96
N ASP A 37 12.38 9.22 16.80
CA ASP A 37 13.03 8.48 17.90
C ASP A 37 13.89 9.41 18.78
N GLU A 38 14.55 10.42 18.20
CA GLU A 38 15.35 11.40 18.94
C GLU A 38 14.51 12.35 19.83
N TYR A 39 13.23 12.55 19.51
CA TYR A 39 12.33 13.49 20.20
C TYR A 39 11.37 12.81 21.18
N GLU A 40 11.22 11.49 21.10
CA GLU A 40 10.34 10.69 21.96
C GLU A 40 11.05 10.21 23.25
N SER A 41 12.36 10.46 23.39
CA SER A 41 13.19 10.03 24.53
C SER A 41 13.22 10.97 25.76
N ILE A 42 12.32 11.96 25.83
CA ILE A 42 12.23 12.94 26.95
C ILE A 42 11.21 12.52 28.01
#